data_AF-A0A4Q7JAR4-F1
#
_entry.id   AF-A0A4Q7JAR4-F1
#
_cell.length_a   1.000
_cell.length_b   1.000
_cell.length_c   1.000
_cell.angle_alpha   90.00
_cell.angle_beta   90.00
_cell.angle_gamma   90.00
#
_symmetry.space_group_name_H-M   'P 1'
#
loop_
_entity.id
_entity.type
_entity.pdbx_description
1 polymer ?
#
loop_
_entity_poly.entity_id
_entity_poly.type
_entity_poly.pdbx_seq_one_letter_code
_entity_poly.pdbx_strand_id
1 'polypeptide(L)'
;MMRAQVRLSEAAEEPANGAKKVATEIKEEGFGRVHKQHHAKYKAGLDELVAGMQGLGSALTNLGGGIGAAGGKYSAAEDQAAADANKAGSKQ
;
A
#
# COMPACT_ATOMS: atom_id res chain seq x y z
N MET A 1 7.62 11.42 -9.73
CA MET A 1 7.33 10.02 -9.35
C MET A 1 7.21 9.79 -7.84
N MET A 2 8.04 10.42 -7.00
CA MET A 2 8.05 10.21 -5.54
C MET A 2 6.68 10.44 -4.84
N ARG A 3 5.89 11.40 -5.30
CA ARG A 3 4.60 11.77 -4.65
C ARG A 3 3.50 10.70 -4.75
N ALA A 4 3.45 9.95 -5.84
CA ALA A 4 2.46 8.88 -6.01
C ALA A 4 2.81 7.66 -5.13
N GLN A 5 4.11 7.35 -5.03
CA GLN A 5 4.63 6.26 -4.22
C GLN A 5 4.41 6.52 -2.72
N VAL A 6 4.65 7.75 -2.26
CA VAL A 6 4.36 8.18 -0.89
C VAL A 6 2.87 8.05 -0.57
N ARG A 7 1.98 8.55 -1.44
CA ARG A 7 0.52 8.44 -1.23
C ARG A 7 0.02 7.00 -1.21
N LEU A 8 0.61 6.12 -2.01
CA LEU A 8 0.28 4.69 -2.00
C LEU A 8 0.72 4.02 -0.69
N SER A 9 1.86 4.44 -0.13
CA SER A 9 2.35 3.96 1.17
C SER A 9 1.49 4.46 2.33
N GLU A 10 1.11 5.73 2.33
CA GLU A 10 0.21 6.32 3.34
C GLU A 10 -1.17 5.62 3.31
N ALA A 11 -1.73 5.42 2.11
CA ALA A 11 -3.00 4.71 1.92
C ALA A 11 -2.94 3.22 2.32
N ALA A 12 -1.75 2.62 2.33
CA ALA A 12 -1.54 1.24 2.76
C ALA A 12 -1.52 1.11 4.30
N GLU A 13 -0.99 2.11 5.01
CA GLU A 13 -0.75 2.04 6.45
C GLU A 13 -1.95 2.47 7.29
N GLU A 14 -2.70 3.50 6.86
CA GLU A 14 -3.84 4.03 7.62
C GLU A 14 -4.94 2.99 7.91
N PRO A 15 -5.43 2.23 6.92
CA PRO A 15 -6.50 1.27 7.15
C PRO A 15 -6.08 0.15 8.09
N ALA A 16 -4.87 -0.40 7.89
CA ALA A 16 -4.34 -1.49 8.71
C ALA A 16 -4.15 -1.08 10.18
N ASN A 17 -3.70 0.15 10.42
CA ASN A 17 -3.57 0.70 11.77
C ASN A 17 -4.93 0.99 12.42
N GLY A 18 -5.88 1.53 11.65
CA GLY A 18 -7.27 1.73 12.12
C GLY A 18 -7.94 0.41 12.51
N ALA A 19 -7.77 -0.63 11.70
CA ALA A 19 -8.33 -1.96 11.93
C ALA A 19 -7.81 -2.60 13.23
N LYS A 20 -6.49 -2.53 13.47
CA LYS A 20 -5.86 -3.02 14.70
C LYS A 20 -6.39 -2.29 15.93
N LYS A 21 -6.56 -0.97 15.84
CA LYS A 21 -7.10 -0.16 16.95
C LYS A 21 -8.53 -0.58 17.30
N VAL A 22 -9.40 -0.72 16.31
CA VAL A 22 -10.78 -1.19 16.52
C VAL A 22 -10.78 -2.59 17.14
N ALA A 23 -9.92 -3.49 16.68
CA ALA A 23 -9.81 -4.83 17.24
C ALA A 23 -9.39 -4.85 18.73
N THR A 24 -8.59 -3.88 19.18
CA THR A 24 -8.20 -3.76 20.60
C THR A 24 -9.25 -3.13 21.50
N GLU A 25 -10.19 -2.36 20.95
CA GLU A 25 -11.26 -1.70 21.72
C GLU A 25 -12.45 -2.62 21.99
N ILE A 26 -12.64 -3.64 21.16
CA ILE A 26 -13.71 -4.64 21.35
C ILE A 26 -13.27 -5.69 22.37
N LYS A 27 -13.95 -5.71 23.51
CA LYS A 27 -13.73 -6.71 24.57
C LYS A 27 -14.96 -7.56 24.80
N GLU A 28 -14.75 -8.81 25.23
CA GLU A 28 -15.83 -9.78 25.46
C GLU A 28 -16.83 -9.28 26.51
N GLU A 29 -16.37 -8.53 27.52
CA GLU A 29 -17.23 -7.97 28.56
C GLU A 29 -18.30 -7.02 28.01
N GLY A 30 -18.04 -6.38 26.87
CA GLY A 30 -18.97 -5.48 26.19
C GLY A 30 -20.16 -6.19 25.53
N PHE A 31 -20.09 -7.51 25.32
CA PHE A 31 -21.19 -8.30 24.75
C PHE A 31 -22.18 -8.78 25.83
N GLY A 32 -21.88 -8.60 27.11
CA GLY A 32 -22.73 -9.07 28.19
C GLY A 32 -22.73 -10.59 28.36
N ARG A 33 -23.33 -11.07 29.46
CA ARG A 33 -23.12 -12.44 29.95
C ARG A 33 -23.61 -13.55 29.02
N VAL A 34 -24.63 -13.29 28.20
CA VAL A 34 -25.30 -14.27 27.34
C VAL A 34 -24.90 -14.19 25.87
N HIS A 35 -24.22 -13.12 25.43
CA HIS A 35 -23.82 -12.94 24.02
C HIS A 35 -22.31 -13.08 23.79
N LYS A 36 -21.57 -13.63 24.74
CA LYS A 36 -20.12 -13.91 24.63
C LYS A 36 -19.74 -14.68 23.37
N GLN A 37 -20.59 -15.59 22.90
CA GLN A 37 -20.41 -16.32 21.65
C GLN A 37 -20.38 -15.42 20.39
N HIS A 38 -20.99 -14.23 20.43
CA HIS A 38 -20.95 -13.26 19.33
C HIS A 38 -19.62 -12.50 19.30
N HIS A 39 -18.96 -12.31 20.45
CA HIS A 39 -17.62 -11.72 20.50
C HIS A 39 -16.63 -12.50 19.64
N ALA A 40 -16.63 -13.83 19.73
CA ALA A 40 -15.76 -14.68 18.92
C ALA A 40 -15.99 -14.49 17.40
N LYS A 41 -17.26 -14.41 16.97
CA LYS A 41 -17.62 -14.17 15.56
C LYS A 41 -17.22 -12.77 15.11
N TYR A 42 -17.42 -11.76 15.97
CA TYR A 42 -17.06 -10.37 15.69
C TYR A 42 -15.55 -10.22 15.57
N LYS A 43 -14.80 -10.86 16.47
CA LYS A 43 -13.35 -10.91 16.43
C LYS A 43 -12.83 -11.60 15.17
N ALA A 44 -13.41 -12.73 14.78
CA ALA A 44 -13.02 -13.43 13.56
C ALA A 44 -13.20 -12.54 12.30
N GLY A 45 -14.33 -11.85 12.18
CA GLY A 45 -14.56 -10.91 11.07
C GLY A 45 -13.60 -9.73 11.06
N LEU A 46 -13.22 -9.21 12.25
CA LEU A 46 -12.21 -8.16 12.36
C LEU A 46 -10.82 -8.66 11.97
N ASP A 47 -10.45 -9.88 12.36
CA ASP A 47 -9.16 -10.47 12.00
C ASP A 47 -9.08 -10.67 10.47
N GLU A 48 -10.16 -11.11 9.81
CA GLU A 48 -10.25 -11.19 8.35
C GLU A 48 -10.14 -9.81 7.68
N LEU A 49 -10.81 -8.80 8.23
CA LEU A 49 -10.74 -7.42 7.74
C LEU A 49 -9.31 -6.87 7.83
N VAL A 50 -8.63 -7.09 8.97
CA VAL A 50 -7.21 -6.70 9.18
C VAL A 50 -6.31 -7.39 8.15
N ALA A 51 -6.49 -8.69 7.93
CA ALA A 51 -5.72 -9.45 6.94
C ALA A 51 -5.93 -8.91 5.52
N GLY A 52 -7.18 -8.61 5.15
CA GLY A 52 -7.52 -8.00 3.86
C GLY A 52 -6.85 -6.65 3.66
N MET A 53 -6.85 -5.79 4.69
CA MET A 53 -6.19 -4.48 4.62
C MET A 53 -4.66 -4.58 4.51
N GLN A 54 -4.04 -5.54 5.20
CA GLN A 54 -2.60 -5.82 5.05
C GLN A 54 -2.27 -6.30 3.63
N GLY A 55 -3.12 -7.16 3.06
CA GLY A 55 -2.99 -7.62 1.67
C GLY A 55 -3.09 -6.48 0.67
N LEU A 56 -4.07 -5.59 0.85
CA LEU A 56 -4.22 -4.38 0.03
C LEU A 56 -2.98 -3.48 0.15
N GLY A 57 -2.50 -3.22 1.37
CA GLY A 57 -1.30 -2.41 1.57
C GLY A 57 -0.08 -2.97 0.85
N SER A 58 0.12 -4.29 0.93
CA SER A 58 1.19 -4.99 0.20
C SER A 58 1.06 -4.82 -1.33
N ALA A 59 -0.15 -4.91 -1.86
CA ALA A 59 -0.42 -4.69 -3.29
C ALA A 59 -0.11 -3.25 -3.73
N LEU A 60 -0.47 -2.25 -2.91
CA LEU A 60 -0.19 -0.84 -3.17
C LEU A 60 1.31 -0.54 -3.12
N THR A 61 2.05 -1.12 -2.17
CA THR A 61 3.52 -1.02 -2.11
C THR A 61 4.16 -1.59 -3.38
N ASN A 62 3.71 -2.77 -3.83
CA ASN A 62 4.23 -3.40 -5.04
C ASN A 62 3.94 -2.56 -6.29
N LEU A 63 2.73 -1.99 -6.40
CA LEU A 63 2.37 -1.06 -7.47
C LEU A 63 3.29 0.17 -7.48
N GLY A 64 3.50 0.78 -6.31
CA GLY A 64 4.39 1.93 -6.16
C GLY A 64 5.83 1.61 -6.60
N GLY A 65 6.36 0.44 -6.21
CA GLY A 65 7.67 -0.04 -6.66
C GLY A 65 7.75 -0.22 -8.18
N GLY A 66 6.72 -0.81 -8.79
CA GLY A 66 6.63 -0.98 -10.25
C GLY A 66 6.61 0.35 -11.00
N ILE A 67 5.85 1.34 -10.52
CA ILE A 67 5.81 2.69 -11.09
C ILE A 67 7.18 3.36 -11.00
N GLY A 68 7.85 3.26 -9.85
CA GLY A 68 9.20 3.81 -9.67
C GLY A 68 10.21 3.21 -10.65
N ALA A 69 10.21 1.88 -10.80
CA ALA A 69 11.08 1.17 -11.73
C ALA A 69 10.82 1.57 -13.20
N ALA A 70 9.54 1.68 -13.60
CA ALA A 70 9.18 2.13 -14.94
C ALA A 70 9.63 3.58 -15.21
N GLY A 71 9.46 4.48 -14.24
CA GLY A 71 9.93 5.85 -14.33
C GLY A 71 11.45 5.96 -14.51
N GLY A 72 12.22 5.14 -13.79
CA GLY A 72 13.67 5.08 -13.94
C GLY A 72 14.10 4.64 -15.35
N LYS A 73 13.45 3.60 -15.89
CA LYS A 73 13.70 3.14 -17.27
C LYS A 73 13.37 4.22 -18.31
N TYR A 74 12.28 4.95 -18.11
CA TYR A 74 11.88 6.04 -18.99
C TYR A 74 12.93 7.17 -18.99
N SER A 75 13.36 7.62 -17.81
CA SER A 75 14.41 8.65 -17.69
C SER A 75 15.71 8.22 -18.37
N ALA A 76 16.17 7.00 -18.13
CA ALA A 76 17.40 6.49 -18.75
C ALA A 76 17.30 6.40 -20.27
N ALA A 77 16.12 6.07 -20.81
CA ALA A 77 15.88 6.04 -22.25
C ALA A 77 15.92 7.44 -22.88
N GLU A 78 15.32 8.44 -22.21
CA GLU A 78 15.39 9.85 -22.64
C GLU A 78 16.82 10.38 -22.60
N ASP A 79 17.57 10.11 -21.52
CA ASP A 79 18.98 10.53 -21.39
C ASP A 79 19.84 9.92 -22.51
N GLN A 80 19.61 8.64 -22.85
CA GLN A 80 20.29 7.96 -23.94
C GLN A 80 19.91 8.56 -25.30
N ALA A 81 18.62 8.80 -25.55
CA ALA A 81 18.15 9.41 -26.79
C ALA A 81 18.72 10.83 -26.98
N ALA A 82 18.77 11.63 -25.91
CA ALA A 82 19.39 12.95 -25.92
C ALA A 82 20.89 12.89 -26.22
N ALA A 83 21.60 11.93 -25.62
CA ALA A 83 23.02 11.72 -25.88
C ALA A 83 23.29 11.33 -27.36
N ASP A 84 22.46 10.46 -27.92
CA ASP A 84 22.57 10.03 -29.32
C ASP A 84 22.23 11.16 -30.30
N ALA A 85 21.20 11.96 -30.00
CA ALA A 85 20.87 13.16 -30.76
C ALA A 85 22.01 14.19 -30.76
N ASN A 86 22.63 14.44 -29.60
CA ASN A 86 23.77 15.34 -29.49
C ASN A 86 24.98 14.85 -30.30
N LYS A 87 25.27 13.54 -30.26
CA LYS A 87 26.34 12.94 -31.09
C LYS A 87 26.05 13.01 -32.59
N ALA A 88 24.78 12.91 -32.99
CA ALA A 88 24.38 13.04 -34.38
C ALA A 88 24.50 14.48 -34.86
N GLY A 89 24.09 15.45 -34.04
CA GLY A 89 24.19 16.88 -34.33
C GLY A 89 25.62 17.42 -34.35
N SER A 90 26.53 16.86 -33.55
CA SER A 90 27.94 17.29 -33.51
C SER A 90 28.80 16.75 -34.66
N LYS A 91 28.21 16.03 -35.62
CA LYS A 91 28.89 15.49 -36.82
C LYS A 91 28.60 16.30 -38.09
N GLN A 92 27.97 17.46 -37.99
CA GLN A 92 27.86 18.47 -39.05
C GLN A 92 28.87 19.60 -38.82
#